data_AF-D2Z677-F1
#
_entry.id   AF-D2Z677-F1
#
_cell.length_a   1.000
_cell.length_b   1.000
_cell.length_c   1.000
_cell.angle_alpha   90.00
_cell.angle_beta   90.00
_cell.angle_gamma   90.00
#
_symmetry.space_group_name_H-M   'P 1'
#
loop_
_entity.id
_entity.type
_entity.pdbx_description
1 polymer ?
#
loop_
_entity_poly.entity_id
_entity_poly.type
_entity_poly.pdbx_seq_one_letter_code
_entity_poly.pdbx_strand_id
1 'polypeptide(L)'
;MRLGYIKALAATILTLTLATPALCAVESVWGIPAGSGFDTVSSALSDRGCSLILDQSSLDFGRAREILYRGDFFGRPCMVQVYFKGGKMTTFRFSFLNKDDVASGDVGGSMLGNYSDLTLKLRSKYGYEREVVSHGGGETQTWTVDGARIVLACDGRSVSGHTTTLTYLFEEDGSVKP
;
A
#
# COMPACT_ATOMS: atom_id res chain seq x y z
N MET A 1 -7.33 -46.75 17.74
CA MET A 1 -7.73 -45.96 16.54
C MET A 1 -7.50 -44.48 16.85
N ARG A 2 -6.52 -43.86 16.17
CA ARG A 2 -6.31 -42.42 15.89
C ARG A 2 -6.65 -41.37 16.99
N LEU A 3 -5.77 -41.19 17.98
CA LEU A 3 -5.66 -39.92 18.75
C LEU A 3 -4.36 -39.13 18.46
N GLY A 4 -3.44 -39.68 17.66
CA GLY A 4 -2.11 -39.09 17.41
C GLY A 4 -2.04 -38.09 16.25
N TYR A 5 -3.07 -37.99 15.40
CA TYR A 5 -2.99 -37.20 14.16
C TYR A 5 -3.43 -35.74 14.28
N ILE A 6 -4.16 -35.36 15.34
CA ILE A 6 -4.69 -33.99 15.46
C ILE A 6 -3.65 -33.02 16.07
N LYS A 7 -2.74 -33.50 16.92
CA LYS A 7 -1.70 -32.65 17.52
C LYS A 7 -0.59 -32.25 16.54
N ALA A 8 -0.28 -33.10 15.56
CA ALA A 8 0.70 -32.78 14.53
C ALA A 8 0.17 -31.69 13.59
N LEU A 9 -1.11 -31.74 13.19
CA LEU A 9 -1.68 -30.73 12.28
C LEU A 9 -1.78 -29.34 12.93
N ALA A 10 -2.14 -29.26 14.21
CA ALA A 10 -2.20 -28.00 14.95
C ALA A 10 -0.81 -27.38 15.17
N ALA A 11 0.23 -28.20 15.37
CA ALA A 11 1.62 -27.74 15.48
C ALA A 11 2.22 -27.35 14.11
N THR A 12 1.75 -27.96 13.02
CA THR A 12 2.25 -27.66 11.67
C THR A 12 1.63 -26.38 11.08
N ILE A 13 0.42 -25.98 11.51
CA ILE A 13 -0.18 -24.69 11.12
C ILE A 13 0.42 -23.51 11.91
N LEU A 14 1.04 -23.77 13.06
CA LEU A 14 1.59 -22.72 13.93
C LEU A 14 3.06 -22.35 13.62
N THR A 15 3.67 -22.96 12.60
CA THR A 15 5.08 -22.76 12.30
C THR A 15 5.28 -22.60 10.80
N LEU A 16 5.03 -21.40 10.26
CA LEU A 16 5.85 -20.77 9.19
C LEU A 16 5.30 -19.43 8.66
N THR A 17 4.61 -18.61 9.46
CA THR A 17 4.79 -17.17 9.26
C THR A 17 6.19 -16.85 9.79
N LEU A 18 7.20 -16.99 8.93
CA LEU A 18 8.49 -16.32 9.12
C LEU A 18 8.14 -14.84 9.30
N ALA A 19 7.99 -14.43 10.56
CA ALA A 19 7.81 -13.05 10.95
C ALA A 19 9.14 -12.37 10.62
N THR A 20 9.32 -11.95 9.37
CA THR A 20 10.29 -10.91 9.06
C THR A 20 10.01 -9.78 10.04
N PRO A 21 10.98 -9.39 10.89
CA PRO A 21 10.75 -8.35 11.86
C PRO A 21 10.25 -7.13 11.11
N ALA A 22 9.06 -6.67 11.47
CA ALA A 22 8.46 -5.54 10.81
C ALA A 22 9.41 -4.34 10.92
N LEU A 23 9.55 -3.57 9.85
CA LEU A 23 10.40 -2.36 9.89
C LEU A 23 9.87 -1.34 10.90
N CYS A 24 8.56 -1.31 11.09
CA CYS A 24 7.88 -0.54 12.10
C CYS A 24 6.53 -1.19 12.43
N ALA A 25 5.82 -0.69 13.45
CA ALA A 25 4.52 -1.22 13.86
C ALA A 25 3.39 -0.96 12.85
N VAL A 26 3.66 -0.17 11.80
CA VAL A 26 2.65 0.26 10.83
C VAL A 26 2.47 -0.79 9.75
N GLU A 27 1.21 -1.11 9.48
CA GLU A 27 0.81 -1.96 8.35
C GLU A 27 0.18 -1.12 7.25
N SER A 28 0.28 -1.62 6.00
CA SER A 28 -0.45 -1.04 4.88
C SER A 28 -1.97 -1.08 5.11
N VAL A 29 -2.74 -0.44 4.25
CA VAL A 29 -4.22 -0.52 4.30
C VAL A 29 -4.75 -1.96 4.15
N TRP A 30 -3.93 -2.87 3.63
CA TRP A 30 -4.25 -4.29 3.51
C TRP A 30 -3.73 -5.14 4.67
N GLY A 31 -3.19 -4.54 5.73
CA GLY A 31 -2.63 -5.29 6.86
C GLY A 31 -1.34 -6.02 6.50
N ILE A 32 -0.61 -5.56 5.48
CA ILE A 32 0.70 -6.09 5.14
C ILE A 32 1.72 -5.35 6.03
N PRO A 33 2.45 -6.04 6.91
CA PRO A 33 3.40 -5.39 7.82
C PRO A 33 4.54 -4.71 7.07
N ALA A 34 4.95 -3.53 7.56
CA ALA A 34 6.16 -2.86 7.11
C ALA A 34 7.34 -3.82 7.11
N GLY A 35 8.19 -3.79 6.08
CA GLY A 35 9.36 -4.67 6.03
C GLY A 35 9.11 -6.12 5.62
N SER A 36 7.86 -6.48 5.30
CA SER A 36 7.54 -7.80 4.72
C SER A 36 8.42 -8.09 3.51
N GLY A 37 8.88 -9.35 3.41
CA GLY A 37 9.64 -9.83 2.27
C GLY A 37 8.78 -9.97 1.01
N PHE A 38 9.43 -10.16 -0.13
CA PHE A 38 8.76 -10.31 -1.43
C PHE A 38 7.67 -11.38 -1.40
N ASP A 39 7.98 -12.61 -0.98
CA ASP A 39 7.04 -13.73 -1.04
C ASP A 39 5.77 -13.46 -0.21
N THR A 40 5.93 -12.87 0.97
CA THR A 40 4.81 -12.47 1.84
C THR A 40 3.92 -11.44 1.17
N VAL A 41 4.52 -10.40 0.58
CA VAL A 41 3.76 -9.35 -0.11
C VAL A 41 3.06 -9.92 -1.34
N SER A 42 3.76 -10.72 -2.14
CA SER A 42 3.23 -11.34 -3.37
C SER A 42 2.06 -12.26 -3.09
N SER A 43 2.17 -13.12 -2.07
CA SER A 43 1.07 -13.98 -1.63
C SER A 43 -0.12 -13.15 -1.18
N ALA A 44 0.11 -12.16 -0.31
CA ALA A 44 -0.95 -11.29 0.19
C ALA A 44 -1.68 -10.52 -0.93
N LEU A 45 -0.95 -10.08 -1.95
CA LEU A 45 -1.52 -9.41 -3.12
C LEU A 45 -2.30 -10.38 -4.00
N SER A 46 -1.76 -11.57 -4.26
CA SER A 46 -2.44 -12.59 -5.05
C SER A 46 -3.74 -13.06 -4.38
N ASP A 47 -3.74 -13.26 -3.06
CA ASP A 47 -4.95 -13.61 -2.28
C ASP A 47 -6.04 -12.53 -2.35
N ARG A 48 -5.66 -11.28 -2.66
CA ARG A 48 -6.57 -10.14 -2.86
C ARG A 48 -6.97 -9.94 -4.33
N GLY A 49 -6.63 -10.89 -5.21
CA GLY A 49 -6.98 -10.85 -6.63
C GLY A 49 -6.09 -9.92 -7.46
N CYS A 50 -4.96 -9.45 -6.92
CA CYS A 50 -4.00 -8.68 -7.71
C CYS A 50 -3.22 -9.61 -8.67
N SER A 51 -3.03 -9.12 -9.90
CA SER A 51 -2.18 -9.76 -10.91
C SER A 51 -0.83 -9.04 -10.99
N LEU A 52 0.26 -9.79 -10.99
CA LEU A 52 1.60 -9.27 -11.22
C LEU A 52 1.72 -8.79 -12.68
N ILE A 53 2.14 -7.55 -12.88
CA ILE A 53 2.34 -6.95 -14.22
C ILE A 53 3.81 -6.86 -14.57
N LEU A 54 4.62 -6.44 -13.60
CA LEU A 54 6.04 -6.19 -13.81
C LEU A 54 6.80 -6.50 -12.53
N ASP A 55 7.95 -7.13 -12.71
CA ASP A 55 8.92 -7.37 -11.66
C ASP A 55 10.29 -6.93 -12.18
N GLN A 56 10.75 -5.78 -11.69
CA GLN A 56 12.06 -5.23 -12.00
C GLN A 56 12.99 -5.49 -10.82
N SER A 57 13.73 -6.59 -10.92
CA SER A 57 14.90 -6.83 -10.08
C SER A 57 16.15 -6.28 -10.78
N SER A 58 16.77 -5.25 -10.22
CA SER A 58 18.09 -4.83 -10.69
C SER A 58 19.15 -5.77 -10.12
N LEU A 59 19.81 -6.53 -11.00
CA LEU A 59 20.89 -7.45 -10.60
C LEU A 59 22.13 -6.69 -10.07
N ASP A 60 22.31 -5.42 -10.44
CA ASP A 60 23.56 -4.68 -10.24
C ASP A 60 23.55 -3.54 -9.18
N PHE A 61 22.52 -3.45 -8.32
CA PHE A 61 22.58 -2.53 -7.16
C PHE A 61 22.26 -3.19 -5.83
N GLY A 62 22.50 -4.50 -5.76
CA GLY A 62 22.83 -5.19 -4.52
C GLY A 62 21.83 -5.09 -3.37
N ARG A 63 20.52 -4.81 -3.60
CA ARG A 63 19.38 -5.05 -2.67
C ARG A 63 18.04 -4.35 -3.02
N ALA A 64 17.85 -3.77 -4.21
CA ALA A 64 16.60 -3.10 -4.58
C ALA A 64 15.74 -3.91 -5.56
N ARG A 65 14.43 -3.99 -5.34
CA ARG A 65 13.47 -4.62 -6.24
C ARG A 65 12.20 -3.78 -6.32
N GLU A 66 11.72 -3.55 -7.52
CA GLU A 66 10.48 -2.81 -7.75
C GLU A 66 9.48 -3.70 -8.46
N ILE A 67 8.25 -3.73 -7.96
CA ILE A 67 7.22 -4.65 -8.42
C ILE A 67 5.92 -3.90 -8.61
N LEU A 68 5.25 -4.19 -9.70
CA LEU A 68 4.00 -3.58 -10.08
C LEU A 68 2.93 -4.64 -10.23
N TYR A 69 1.84 -4.47 -9.50
CA TYR A 69 0.64 -5.26 -9.58
C TYR A 69 -0.50 -4.43 -10.12
N ARG A 70 -1.45 -5.09 -10.76
CA ARG A 70 -2.77 -4.55 -11.09
C ARG A 70 -3.79 -5.26 -10.23
N GLY A 71 -4.71 -4.53 -9.63
CA GLY A 71 -5.81 -5.13 -8.87
C GLY A 71 -6.97 -4.19 -8.71
N ASP A 72 -7.84 -4.54 -7.78
CA ASP A 72 -8.98 -3.73 -7.39
C ASP A 72 -8.90 -3.40 -5.90
N PHE A 73 -9.20 -2.17 -5.54
CA PHE A 73 -9.24 -1.72 -4.16
C PHE A 73 -10.47 -0.85 -3.91
N PHE A 74 -11.31 -1.29 -2.96
CA PHE A 74 -12.62 -0.68 -2.70
C PHE A 74 -13.52 -0.58 -3.94
N GLY A 75 -13.52 -1.61 -4.80
CA GLY A 75 -14.35 -1.64 -6.01
C GLY A 75 -13.82 -0.77 -7.14
N ARG A 76 -12.51 -0.49 -7.12
CA ARG A 76 -11.84 0.36 -8.12
C ARG A 76 -10.51 -0.20 -8.62
N PRO A 77 -10.28 -0.15 -9.94
CA PRO A 77 -9.00 -0.51 -10.51
C PRO A 77 -7.85 0.33 -9.94
N CYS A 78 -6.78 -0.33 -9.52
CA CYS A 78 -5.58 0.32 -9.04
C CYS A 78 -4.33 -0.40 -9.53
N MET A 79 -3.25 0.38 -9.62
CA MET A 79 -1.90 -0.13 -9.75
C MET A 79 -1.25 -0.09 -8.38
N VAL A 80 -0.64 -1.20 -7.97
CA VAL A 80 0.07 -1.30 -6.69
C VAL A 80 1.55 -1.45 -6.98
N GLN A 81 2.31 -0.43 -6.63
CA GLN A 81 3.77 -0.39 -6.78
C GLN A 81 4.41 -0.67 -5.42
N VAL A 82 5.30 -1.65 -5.37
CA VAL A 82 6.02 -2.05 -4.16
C VAL A 82 7.51 -1.93 -4.40
N TYR A 83 8.19 -1.23 -3.51
CA TYR A 83 9.64 -1.13 -3.52
C TYR A 83 10.23 -1.88 -2.32
N PHE A 84 11.17 -2.76 -2.62
CA PHE A 84 11.94 -3.50 -1.63
C PHE A 84 13.37 -2.98 -1.62
N LYS A 85 13.91 -2.76 -0.42
CA LYS A 85 15.32 -2.50 -0.18
C LYS A 85 15.80 -3.48 0.89
N GLY A 86 16.93 -4.13 0.66
CA GLY A 86 17.44 -5.12 1.62
C GLY A 86 16.62 -6.40 1.69
N GLY A 87 15.78 -6.66 0.67
CA GLY A 87 14.77 -7.72 0.71
C GLY A 87 13.54 -7.39 1.55
N LYS A 88 13.44 -6.17 2.10
CA LYS A 88 12.32 -5.71 2.93
C LYS A 88 11.52 -4.64 2.19
N MET A 89 10.19 -4.69 2.29
CA MET A 89 9.30 -3.68 1.73
C MET A 89 9.49 -2.34 2.44
N THR A 90 9.94 -1.31 1.72
CA THR A 90 10.08 0.07 2.25
C THR A 90 9.03 1.02 1.68
N THR A 91 8.47 0.73 0.52
CA THR A 91 7.42 1.56 -0.08
C THR A 91 6.29 0.68 -0.58
N PHE A 92 5.07 1.08 -0.26
CA PHE A 92 3.85 0.46 -0.77
C PHE A 92 2.90 1.55 -1.27
N ARG A 93 2.70 1.62 -2.58
CA ARG A 93 1.95 2.70 -3.24
C ARG A 93 0.77 2.14 -4.01
N PHE A 94 -0.38 2.76 -3.83
CA PHE A 94 -1.55 2.61 -4.68
C PHE A 94 -1.69 3.82 -5.58
N SER A 95 -1.86 3.58 -6.87
CA SER A 95 -2.30 4.57 -7.85
C SER A 95 -3.66 4.15 -8.38
N PHE A 96 -4.70 4.90 -8.04
CA PHE A 96 -6.06 4.61 -8.47
C PHE A 96 -6.26 5.07 -9.91
N LEU A 97 -6.69 4.15 -10.77
CA LEU A 97 -6.96 4.44 -12.18
C LEU A 97 -8.38 4.98 -12.34
N ASN A 98 -8.60 5.64 -13.48
CA ASN A 98 -9.96 5.99 -13.87
C ASN A 98 -10.78 4.72 -14.11
N LYS A 99 -12.06 4.77 -13.75
CA LYS A 99 -12.99 3.69 -14.11
C LYS A 99 -13.41 3.97 -15.55
N ASP A 100 -13.08 3.08 -16.48
CA ASP A 100 -13.30 3.26 -17.93
C ASP A 100 -14.77 3.56 -18.30
N ASP A 101 -15.73 3.30 -17.40
CA ASP A 101 -17.16 3.57 -17.61
C ASP A 101 -17.62 5.01 -17.27
N VAL A 102 -16.74 5.90 -16.82
CA VAL A 102 -17.11 7.31 -16.61
C VAL A 102 -16.70 8.11 -17.83
N ALA A 103 -17.65 8.29 -18.75
CA ALA A 103 -17.49 9.22 -19.86
C ALA A 103 -16.99 10.57 -19.33
N SER A 104 -15.99 11.13 -19.99
CA SER A 104 -15.22 12.33 -19.61
C SER A 104 -16.03 13.62 -19.40
N GLY A 105 -17.37 13.56 -19.45
CA GLY A 105 -18.30 14.63 -19.09
C GLY A 105 -18.80 14.61 -17.64
N ASP A 106 -18.71 13.47 -16.92
CA ASP A 106 -19.23 13.31 -15.55
C ASP A 106 -18.14 13.44 -14.47
N VAL A 107 -17.24 14.43 -14.66
CA VAL A 107 -16.09 14.69 -13.77
C VAL A 107 -16.52 15.15 -12.35
N GLY A 108 -17.81 15.35 -12.09
CA GLY A 108 -18.31 15.93 -10.84
C GLY A 108 -18.49 14.99 -9.64
N GLY A 109 -18.57 13.66 -9.81
CA GLY A 109 -19.10 12.80 -8.73
C GLY A 109 -18.18 11.71 -8.18
N SER A 110 -17.50 10.95 -9.05
CA SER A 110 -16.99 9.63 -8.65
C SER A 110 -15.53 9.61 -8.22
N MET A 111 -14.66 10.47 -8.77
CA MET A 111 -13.21 10.40 -8.51
C MET A 111 -12.77 11.18 -7.27
N LEU A 112 -13.44 12.31 -6.98
CA LEU A 112 -13.32 13.03 -5.70
C LEU A 112 -13.72 12.15 -4.51
N GLY A 113 -14.68 11.23 -4.73
CA GLY A 113 -15.13 10.28 -3.72
C GLY A 113 -13.99 9.47 -3.10
N ASN A 114 -13.00 9.04 -3.90
CA ASN A 114 -11.90 8.23 -3.38
C ASN A 114 -10.99 8.99 -2.45
N TYR A 115 -10.64 10.22 -2.82
CA TYR A 115 -9.76 11.03 -2.00
C TYR A 115 -10.44 11.34 -0.65
N SER A 116 -11.71 11.73 -0.67
CA SER A 116 -12.49 11.98 0.54
C SER A 116 -12.70 10.71 1.38
N ASP A 117 -13.07 9.58 0.76
CA ASP A 117 -13.27 8.30 1.45
C ASP A 117 -11.97 7.77 2.06
N LEU A 118 -10.85 7.87 1.33
CA LEU A 118 -9.54 7.52 1.84
C LEU A 118 -9.12 8.46 2.96
N THR A 119 -9.39 9.76 2.83
CA THR A 119 -9.13 10.73 3.91
C THR A 119 -9.89 10.32 5.18
N LEU A 120 -11.18 9.99 5.08
CA LEU A 120 -11.97 9.55 6.24
C LEU A 120 -11.43 8.26 6.86
N LYS A 121 -11.07 7.26 6.03
CA LYS A 121 -10.48 6.00 6.50
C LYS A 121 -9.13 6.21 7.17
N LEU A 122 -8.25 7.02 6.58
CA LEU A 122 -6.94 7.34 7.15
C LEU A 122 -7.09 8.13 8.45
N ARG A 123 -8.03 9.08 8.53
CA ARG A 123 -8.34 9.78 9.79
C ARG A 123 -8.84 8.86 10.88
N SER A 124 -9.69 7.90 10.53
CA SER A 124 -10.17 6.89 11.48
C SER A 124 -9.06 5.94 11.95
N LYS A 125 -8.06 5.65 11.11
CA LYS A 125 -6.97 4.71 11.42
C LYS A 125 -5.78 5.38 12.13
N TYR A 126 -5.39 6.57 11.71
CA TYR A 126 -4.16 7.25 12.13
C TYR A 126 -4.40 8.56 12.89
N GLY A 127 -5.66 8.98 13.04
CA GLY A 127 -6.03 10.21 13.75
C GLY A 127 -6.21 11.43 12.84
N TYR A 128 -6.66 12.52 13.47
CA TYR A 128 -7.03 13.76 12.79
C TYR A 128 -5.83 14.67 12.47
N GLU A 129 -4.76 14.56 13.29
CA GLU A 129 -3.52 15.30 13.12
C GLU A 129 -2.76 14.81 11.88
N ARG A 130 -2.52 15.74 10.96
CA ARG A 130 -1.82 15.52 9.69
C ARG A 130 -1.36 16.85 9.11
N GLU A 131 -0.31 16.81 8.33
CA GLU A 131 0.08 17.95 7.50
C GLU A 131 -0.81 18.00 6.25
N VAL A 132 -1.26 19.20 5.87
CA VAL A 132 -2.03 19.42 4.64
C VAL A 132 -1.32 20.50 3.83
N VAL A 133 -0.94 20.15 2.61
CA VAL A 133 -0.29 21.07 1.66
C VAL A 133 -1.15 21.18 0.41
N SER A 134 -1.77 22.35 0.23
CA SER A 134 -2.47 22.70 -0.99
C SER A 134 -1.48 23.29 -2.01
N HIS A 135 -1.55 22.83 -3.24
CA HIS A 135 -0.77 23.39 -4.35
C HIS A 135 -1.71 23.72 -5.52
N GLY A 136 -1.23 24.51 -6.48
CA GLY A 136 -2.05 25.02 -7.60
C GLY A 136 -2.63 23.95 -8.55
N GLY A 137 -2.54 22.68 -8.20
CA GLY A 137 -3.09 21.56 -8.93
C GLY A 137 -3.38 20.35 -8.04
N GLY A 138 -3.77 20.53 -6.77
CA GLY A 138 -4.13 19.42 -5.90
C GLY A 138 -3.90 19.66 -4.41
N GLU A 139 -4.10 18.60 -3.62
CA GLU A 139 -3.85 18.57 -2.18
C GLU A 139 -3.07 17.31 -1.83
N THR A 140 -2.07 17.47 -0.96
CA THR A 140 -1.35 16.37 -0.32
C THR A 140 -1.60 16.40 1.17
N GLN A 141 -1.97 15.24 1.73
CA GLN A 141 -2.12 15.02 3.17
C GLN A 141 -1.10 14.00 3.64
N THR A 142 -0.41 14.30 4.73
CA THR A 142 0.67 13.45 5.27
C THR A 142 0.43 13.14 6.75
N TRP A 143 0.39 11.86 7.08
CA TRP A 143 0.43 11.36 8.46
C TRP A 143 1.81 10.80 8.75
N THR A 144 2.35 11.14 9.93
CA THR A 144 3.58 10.55 10.45
C THR A 144 3.21 9.73 11.67
N VAL A 145 3.45 8.42 11.62
CA VAL A 145 3.11 7.47 12.69
C VAL A 145 4.26 6.49 12.83
N ASP A 146 4.79 6.35 14.04
CA ASP A 146 5.77 5.35 14.49
C ASP A 146 6.54 4.61 13.38
N GLY A 147 7.53 5.28 12.79
CA GLY A 147 8.41 4.69 11.77
C GLY A 147 7.82 4.62 10.35
N ALA A 148 6.70 5.30 10.08
CA ALA A 148 6.13 5.42 8.74
C ALA A 148 5.57 6.82 8.45
N ARG A 149 5.59 7.14 7.15
CA ARG A 149 4.92 8.30 6.59
C ARG A 149 3.88 7.84 5.57
N ILE A 150 2.62 8.23 5.78
CA ILE A 150 1.49 7.92 4.90
C ILE A 150 1.12 9.18 4.15
N VAL A 151 1.24 9.14 2.83
CA VAL A 151 0.99 10.28 1.95
C VAL A 151 -0.20 9.98 1.07
N LEU A 152 -1.26 10.76 1.19
CA LEU A 152 -2.41 10.77 0.30
C LEU A 152 -2.36 12.03 -0.57
N ALA A 153 -2.17 11.86 -1.86
CA ALA A 153 -2.11 12.96 -2.82
C ALA A 153 -3.20 12.82 -3.88
N CYS A 154 -3.74 13.96 -4.32
CA CYS A 154 -4.58 14.05 -5.50
C CYS A 154 -4.04 15.14 -6.44
N ASP A 155 -4.10 14.88 -7.76
CA ASP A 155 -3.82 15.90 -8.78
C ASP A 155 -5.13 16.48 -9.33
N GLY A 156 -5.09 17.77 -9.69
CA GLY A 156 -6.19 18.57 -10.21
C GLY A 156 -5.95 19.10 -11.62
N ARG A 157 -4.85 18.71 -12.28
CA ARG A 157 -4.37 19.34 -13.53
C ARG A 157 -4.39 18.47 -14.78
N SER A 158 -4.88 17.23 -14.73
CA SER A 158 -4.95 16.40 -15.93
C SER A 158 -6.36 16.44 -16.54
N VAL A 159 -6.44 16.73 -17.85
CA VAL A 159 -7.66 16.64 -18.68
C VAL A 159 -8.26 15.21 -18.67
N SER A 160 -7.58 14.25 -18.04
CA SER A 160 -7.94 12.85 -17.83
C SER A 160 -8.62 12.52 -16.48
N GLY A 161 -8.80 13.49 -15.58
CA GLY A 161 -9.52 13.27 -14.33
C GLY A 161 -8.72 12.51 -13.25
N HIS A 162 -8.12 13.28 -12.34
CA HIS A 162 -7.81 12.99 -10.93
C HIS A 162 -7.26 11.59 -10.55
N THR A 163 -5.94 11.44 -10.62
CA THR A 163 -5.19 10.31 -10.04
C THR A 163 -5.05 10.53 -8.53
N THR A 164 -5.71 9.69 -7.74
CA THR A 164 -5.44 9.61 -6.29
C THR A 164 -4.29 8.63 -6.07
N THR A 165 -3.28 9.05 -5.30
CA THR A 165 -2.15 8.20 -4.93
C THR A 165 -2.08 8.09 -3.41
N LEU A 166 -2.04 6.86 -2.90
CA LEU A 166 -1.81 6.57 -1.49
C LEU A 166 -0.47 5.85 -1.37
N THR A 167 0.49 6.46 -0.68
CA THR A 167 1.83 5.91 -0.48
C THR A 167 2.09 5.68 1.00
N TYR A 168 2.52 4.47 1.35
CA TYR A 168 3.13 4.13 2.62
C TYR A 168 4.63 4.09 2.43
N LEU A 169 5.35 4.94 3.17
CA LEU A 169 6.81 4.96 3.25
C LEU A 169 7.18 4.43 4.63
N PHE A 170 7.75 3.23 4.67
CA PHE A 170 8.27 2.59 5.88
C PHE A 170 9.74 2.94 6.00
N GLU A 171 10.08 3.71 7.02
CA GLU A 171 11.46 4.15 7.26
C GLU A 171 12.12 3.16 8.24
N GLU A 172 13.39 2.81 8.02
CA GLU A 172 14.20 2.12 9.04
C GLU A 172 14.43 3.13 10.17
N ASP A 173 13.88 2.86 11.35
CA ASP A 173 13.90 3.70 12.56
C ASP A 173 15.10 4.66 12.65
N GLY A 174 14.81 5.97 12.79
CA GLY A 174 15.79 6.92 13.32
C GLY A 174 15.76 8.38 12.84
N SER A 175 14.92 8.76 11.88
CA SER A 175 14.89 10.16 11.39
C SER A 175 13.51 10.79 11.34
N VAL A 176 12.73 10.64 12.40
CA VAL A 176 11.69 11.65 12.69
C VAL A 176 12.40 12.77 13.45
N LYS A 177 12.95 13.75 12.72
CA LYS A 177 13.14 15.07 13.32
C LYS A 177 11.83 15.85 13.16
N PRO A 178 11.38 16.53 14.24
CA PRO A 178 10.23 17.42 14.19
C PRO A 178 10.45 18.56 13.18
#